data_AF-A0A1R3L6G4-F1
#
_entry.id   AF-A0A1R3L6G4-F1
#
_cell.length_a   1.000
_cell.length_b   1.000
_cell.length_c   1.000
_cell.angle_alpha   90.00
_cell.angle_beta   90.00
_cell.angle_gamma   90.00
#
_symmetry.space_group_name_H-M   'P 1'
#
loop_
_entity.id
_entity.type
_entity.pdbx_description
1 polymer ?
#
loop_
_entity_poly.entity_id
_entity_poly.type
_entity_poly.pdbx_seq_one_letter_code
_entity_poly.pdbx_strand_id
1 'polypeptide(L)'
;MTPRRTPVNLAALSRILSCPRLLRRPPRHRRTTSTSPTNNLDTLLSSAQQIFPLEALYKLVTGALDHISDSIVTAFLSEDVKRFTLSAVTGVDSDLKKLEAFAEESFRSTGLSDLKKNWGFKDCLRESRQLINLLPSNQPENFMNPVIRQKNYGALDYKKVASICEKFRDSPDRLFGSLSNWNAKTNAWKKSMDMLKKRLKDFN
;
A
#
# COMPACT_ATOMS: atom_id res chain seq x y z
N MET A 1 -30.10 21.19 -10.66
CA MET A 1 -28.66 21.55 -10.60
C MET A 1 -28.13 21.16 -9.23
N THR A 2 -27.41 20.03 -9.14
CA THR A 2 -26.85 19.49 -7.90
C THR A 2 -25.35 19.25 -8.09
N PRO A 3 -24.51 19.49 -7.07
CA PRO A 3 -23.07 19.51 -7.25
C PRO A 3 -22.51 18.10 -7.38
N ARG A 4 -21.69 17.90 -8.42
CA ARG A 4 -20.90 16.70 -8.68
C ARG A 4 -19.99 16.41 -7.48
N ARG A 5 -20.23 15.31 -6.77
CA ARG A 5 -19.27 14.75 -5.81
C ARG A 5 -18.15 14.09 -6.60
N THR A 6 -16.95 14.65 -6.48
CA THR A 6 -15.72 14.10 -7.01
C THR A 6 -15.41 12.76 -6.35
N PRO A 7 -14.88 11.77 -7.10
CA PRO A 7 -14.35 10.54 -6.50
C PRO A 7 -13.12 10.91 -5.67
N VAL A 8 -12.94 10.24 -4.54
CA VAL A 8 -11.82 10.43 -3.61
C VAL A 8 -10.51 10.39 -4.40
N ASN A 9 -9.99 11.58 -4.63
CA ASN A 9 -8.81 11.85 -5.43
C ASN A 9 -7.59 11.59 -4.53
N LEU A 10 -6.46 11.21 -5.12
CA LEU A 10 -5.13 11.00 -4.54
C LEU A 10 -4.64 12.04 -3.50
N ALA A 11 -5.38 13.13 -3.30
CA ALA A 11 -5.20 14.13 -2.26
C ALA A 11 -5.17 13.57 -0.82
N ALA A 12 -5.79 12.41 -0.55
CA ALA A 12 -5.71 11.77 0.77
C ALA A 12 -4.30 11.17 1.05
N LEU A 13 -3.66 10.58 0.03
CA LEU A 13 -2.26 10.11 0.14
C LEU A 13 -1.26 11.28 0.14
N SER A 14 -1.58 12.38 -0.54
CA SER A 14 -0.83 13.64 -0.45
C SER A 14 -0.87 14.27 0.95
N ARG A 15 -1.91 14.01 1.76
CA ARG A 15 -2.01 14.49 3.15
C ARG A 15 -1.22 13.62 4.13
N ILE A 16 -1.11 12.31 3.88
CA ILE A 16 -0.24 11.41 4.67
C ILE A 16 1.25 11.74 4.44
N LEU A 17 1.61 12.15 3.23
CA LEU A 17 2.94 12.72 2.91
C LEU A 17 3.14 14.16 3.42
N SER A 18 2.13 14.77 4.05
CA SER A 18 2.16 16.15 4.59
C SER A 18 2.02 16.17 6.11
N CYS A 19 2.88 15.45 6.85
CA CYS A 19 3.07 15.73 8.28
C CYS A 19 4.14 16.83 8.45
N PRO A 20 3.89 17.88 9.28
CA PRO A 20 4.53 19.19 9.16
C PRO A 20 5.62 19.44 10.22
N ARG A 21 6.51 18.48 10.46
CA ARG A 21 7.54 18.62 11.52
C ARG A 21 8.99 18.80 11.09
N LEU A 22 9.29 18.87 9.79
CA LEU A 22 10.64 19.19 9.34
C LEU A 22 10.59 20.09 8.10
N LEU A 23 10.36 21.38 8.31
CA LEU A 23 10.97 22.48 7.54
C LEU A 23 10.33 23.80 7.97
N ARG A 24 10.92 24.39 9.02
CA ARG A 24 10.92 25.84 9.18
C ARG A 24 11.62 26.41 7.93
N ARG A 25 10.87 26.94 6.96
CA ARG A 25 11.44 27.66 5.80
C ARG A 25 11.11 29.15 5.87
N PRO A 26 12.06 30.06 5.55
CA PRO A 26 11.74 31.40 5.05
C PRO A 26 11.40 31.36 3.53
N PRO A 27 10.88 32.45 2.94
CA PRO A 27 9.81 32.33 1.94
C PRO A 27 10.22 32.47 0.46
N ARG A 28 9.35 31.89 -0.39
CA ARG A 28 9.00 32.18 -1.80
C ARG A 28 10.05 31.89 -2.91
N HIS A 29 9.76 30.89 -3.74
CA HIS A 29 9.04 31.09 -5.01
C HIS A 29 8.67 29.75 -5.70
N ARG A 30 7.54 29.79 -6.42
CA ARG A 30 6.92 28.77 -7.29
C ARG A 30 7.84 27.71 -7.92
N ARG A 31 7.44 26.44 -7.82
CA ARG A 31 6.94 25.65 -8.97
C ARG A 31 6.35 24.32 -8.51
N THR A 32 5.16 24.05 -9.03
CA THR A 32 4.46 22.77 -9.00
C THR A 32 5.16 21.80 -9.95
N THR A 33 5.76 20.75 -9.43
CA THR A 33 6.03 19.52 -10.19
C THR A 33 5.55 18.36 -9.33
N SER A 34 4.85 17.41 -9.96
CA SER A 34 4.46 16.15 -9.33
C SER A 34 5.74 15.41 -8.93
N THR A 35 6.15 15.60 -7.69
CA THR A 35 7.32 14.93 -7.12
C THR A 35 6.85 13.56 -6.67
N SER A 36 7.11 12.54 -7.49
CA SER A 36 6.93 11.15 -7.10
C SER A 36 7.75 10.90 -5.82
N PRO A 37 7.22 10.18 -4.82
CA PRO A 37 7.91 9.97 -3.55
C PRO A 37 9.30 9.31 -3.72
N THR A 38 9.51 8.55 -4.78
CA THR A 38 10.80 7.96 -5.16
C THR A 38 11.90 9.02 -5.41
N ASN A 39 11.60 10.10 -6.13
CA ASN A 39 12.59 11.12 -6.47
C ASN A 39 13.10 11.88 -5.24
N ASN A 40 12.24 12.05 -4.23
CA ASN A 40 12.63 12.66 -2.97
C ASN A 40 13.52 11.70 -2.16
N LEU A 41 13.21 10.40 -2.16
CA LEU A 41 14.01 9.38 -1.48
C LEU A 41 15.39 9.20 -2.14
N ASP A 42 15.48 9.19 -3.47
CA ASP A 42 16.76 9.14 -4.20
C ASP A 42 17.70 10.29 -3.81
N THR A 43 17.16 11.51 -3.80
CA THR A 43 17.92 12.73 -3.47
C THR A 43 18.40 12.72 -2.02
N LEU A 44 17.54 12.28 -1.09
CA LEU A 44 17.87 12.15 0.33
C LEU A 44 18.90 11.04 0.56
N LEU A 45 18.77 9.91 -0.11
CA LEU A 45 19.69 8.78 -0.01
C LEU A 45 21.08 9.18 -0.49
N SER A 46 21.16 9.83 -1.64
CA SER A 46 22.43 10.30 -2.23
C SER A 46 23.13 11.32 -1.33
N SER A 47 22.37 12.20 -0.69
CA SER A 47 22.91 13.18 0.27
C SER A 47 23.33 12.52 1.58
N ALA A 48 22.56 11.54 2.06
CA ALA A 48 22.82 10.83 3.30
C ALA A 48 24.05 9.91 3.22
N GLN A 49 24.30 9.27 2.06
CA GLN A 49 25.50 8.46 1.82
C GLN A 49 26.81 9.25 2.03
N GLN A 50 26.81 10.55 1.76
CA GLN A 50 28.01 11.39 1.88
C GLN A 50 28.33 11.76 3.34
N ILE A 51 27.37 11.61 4.25
CA ILE A 51 27.43 12.17 5.60
C ILE A 51 27.35 11.08 6.67
N PHE A 52 26.59 10.01 6.42
CA PHE A 52 26.30 8.99 7.43
C PHE A 52 27.17 7.74 7.27
N PRO A 53 27.57 7.11 8.40
CA PRO A 53 28.07 5.74 8.40
C PRO A 53 27.05 4.78 7.79
N LEU A 54 27.54 3.74 7.12
CA LEU A 54 26.72 2.77 6.37
C LEU A 54 25.58 2.14 7.22
N GLU A 55 25.85 1.84 8.49
CA GLU A 55 24.85 1.32 9.45
C GLU A 55 23.73 2.32 9.77
N ALA A 56 24.06 3.61 9.88
CA ALA A 56 23.07 4.66 10.13
C ALA A 56 22.19 4.88 8.89
N LEU A 57 22.78 4.78 7.70
CA LEU A 57 22.05 4.83 6.44
C LEU A 57 21.07 3.67 6.30
N TYR A 58 21.50 2.45 6.61
CA TYR A 58 20.63 1.27 6.60
C TYR A 58 19.41 1.46 7.51
N LYS A 59 19.61 1.90 8.75
CA LYS A 59 18.52 2.15 9.71
C LYS A 59 17.57 3.25 9.25
N LEU A 60 18.11 4.32 8.66
CA LEU A 60 17.31 5.41 8.11
C LEU A 60 16.40 4.93 6.99
N VAL A 61 16.96 4.19 6.02
CA VAL A 61 16.19 3.72 4.86
C VAL A 61 15.18 2.65 5.25
N THR A 62 15.58 1.67 6.07
CA THR A 62 14.65 0.64 6.58
C THR A 62 13.51 1.27 7.38
N GLY A 63 13.82 2.18 8.31
CA GLY A 63 12.79 2.90 9.07
C GLY A 63 11.85 3.72 8.19
N ALA A 64 12.36 4.36 7.13
CA ALA A 64 11.53 5.09 6.18
C ALA A 64 10.62 4.14 5.38
N LEU A 65 11.13 3.01 4.89
CA LEU A 65 10.35 2.03 4.13
C LEU A 65 9.31 1.32 4.99
N ASP A 66 9.66 0.93 6.22
CA ASP A 66 8.71 0.37 7.20
C ASP A 66 7.58 1.35 7.48
N HIS A 67 7.92 2.63 7.73
CA HIS A 67 6.91 3.67 7.95
C HIS A 67 6.00 3.88 6.73
N ILE A 68 6.53 3.82 5.51
CA ILE A 68 5.72 3.89 4.29
C ILE A 68 4.78 2.67 4.18
N SER A 69 5.29 1.46 4.44
CA SER A 69 4.51 0.22 4.43
C SER A 69 3.34 0.30 5.42
N ASP A 70 3.63 0.69 6.67
CA ASP A 70 2.63 0.88 7.72
C ASP A 70 1.61 1.98 7.36
N SER A 71 2.09 3.09 6.78
CA SER A 71 1.22 4.18 6.31
C SER A 71 0.23 3.72 5.24
N ILE A 72 0.65 2.85 4.31
CA ILE A 72 -0.24 2.27 3.28
C ILE A 72 -1.32 1.42 3.95
N VAL A 73 -0.94 0.50 4.84
CA VAL A 73 -1.88 -0.40 5.55
C VAL A 73 -2.85 0.42 6.41
N THR A 74 -2.33 1.39 7.16
CA THR A 74 -3.11 2.29 8.00
C THR A 74 -4.05 3.17 7.18
N ALA A 75 -3.69 3.57 5.95
CA ALA A 75 -4.60 4.29 5.06
C ALA A 75 -5.84 3.47 4.69
N PHE A 76 -5.70 2.16 4.47
CA PHE A 76 -6.85 1.26 4.25
C PHE A 76 -7.67 1.04 5.53
N LEU A 77 -7.02 1.04 6.69
CA LEU A 77 -7.67 0.91 8.01
C LEU A 77 -8.33 2.21 8.49
N SER A 78 -7.93 3.37 7.98
CA SER A 78 -8.44 4.68 8.40
C SER A 78 -9.96 4.79 8.25
N GLU A 79 -10.61 5.29 9.28
CA GLU A 79 -12.06 5.52 9.32
C GLU A 79 -12.54 6.53 8.27
N ASP A 80 -11.65 7.42 7.81
CA ASP A 80 -11.91 8.37 6.73
C ASP A 80 -12.17 7.65 5.40
N VAL A 81 -11.56 6.48 5.21
CA VAL A 81 -11.76 5.64 4.02
C VAL A 81 -12.93 4.71 4.28
N LYS A 82 -14.14 5.17 3.94
CA LYS A 82 -15.36 4.37 4.08
C LYS A 82 -15.44 3.23 3.06
N ARG A 83 -15.00 3.48 1.83
CA ARG A 83 -15.05 2.52 0.71
C ARG A 83 -13.92 2.77 -0.27
N PHE A 84 -13.38 1.70 -0.84
CA PHE A 84 -12.40 1.77 -1.95
C PHE A 84 -12.64 0.64 -2.96
N THR A 85 -12.20 0.85 -4.19
CA THR A 85 -12.44 -0.03 -5.35
C THR A 85 -11.18 -0.77 -5.78
N LEU A 86 -11.33 -1.76 -6.68
CA LEU A 86 -10.19 -2.48 -7.25
C LEU A 86 -9.22 -1.53 -7.96
N SER A 87 -9.72 -0.50 -8.65
CA SER A 87 -8.88 0.50 -9.31
C SER A 87 -7.95 1.24 -8.36
N ALA A 88 -8.42 1.53 -7.13
CA ALA A 88 -7.57 2.15 -6.11
C ALA A 88 -6.45 1.21 -5.67
N VAL A 89 -6.76 -0.09 -5.50
CA VAL A 89 -5.77 -1.13 -5.18
C VAL A 89 -4.74 -1.26 -6.29
N THR A 90 -5.15 -1.27 -7.56
CA THR A 90 -4.24 -1.33 -8.72
C THR A 90 -3.33 -0.11 -8.83
N GLY A 91 -3.84 1.08 -8.47
CA GLY A 91 -3.03 2.30 -8.38
C GLY A 91 -1.94 2.17 -7.32
N VAL A 92 -2.30 1.73 -6.12
CA VAL A 92 -1.34 1.47 -5.03
C VAL A 92 -0.34 0.38 -5.41
N ASP A 93 -0.77 -0.69 -6.08
CA ASP A 93 0.13 -1.74 -6.59
C ASP A 93 1.22 -1.17 -7.51
N SER A 94 0.82 -0.29 -8.43
CA SER A 94 1.74 0.33 -9.38
C SER A 94 2.77 1.21 -8.67
N ASP A 95 2.37 1.95 -7.64
CA ASP A 95 3.28 2.78 -6.87
C ASP A 95 4.17 1.96 -5.94
N LEU A 96 3.64 0.89 -5.33
CA LEU A 96 4.41 -0.03 -4.50
C LEU A 96 5.46 -0.78 -5.33
N LYS A 97 5.17 -1.15 -6.58
CA LYS A 97 6.16 -1.74 -7.50
C LYS A 97 7.34 -0.81 -7.78
N LYS A 98 7.07 0.49 -7.95
CA LYS A 98 8.14 1.50 -8.11
C LYS A 98 8.97 1.63 -6.83
N LEU A 99 8.32 1.60 -5.67
CA LEU A 99 9.00 1.67 -4.38
C LEU A 99 9.87 0.43 -4.13
N GLU A 100 9.41 -0.76 -4.49
CA GLU A 100 10.19 -1.99 -4.42
C GLU A 100 11.38 -2.00 -5.38
N ALA A 101 11.21 -1.47 -6.59
CA ALA A 101 12.30 -1.32 -7.54
C ALA A 101 13.37 -0.33 -7.01
N PHE A 102 12.92 0.79 -6.45
CA PHE A 102 13.80 1.73 -5.76
C PHE A 102 14.53 1.06 -4.58
N ALA A 103 13.83 0.28 -3.75
CA ALA A 103 14.41 -0.41 -2.61
C ALA A 103 15.47 -1.44 -3.02
N GLU A 104 15.22 -2.21 -4.09
CA GLU A 104 16.19 -3.15 -4.66
C GLU A 104 17.44 -2.43 -5.17
N GLU A 105 17.26 -1.40 -6.00
CA GLU A 105 18.38 -0.67 -6.58
C GLU A 105 19.18 0.10 -5.54
N SER A 106 18.49 0.70 -4.55
CA SER A 106 19.13 1.35 -3.40
C SER A 106 19.96 0.38 -2.59
N PHE A 107 19.44 -0.82 -2.30
CA PHE A 107 20.16 -1.84 -1.53
C PHE A 107 21.43 -2.31 -2.27
N ARG A 108 21.35 -2.46 -3.59
CA ARG A 108 22.48 -2.84 -4.46
C ARG A 108 23.52 -1.72 -4.59
N SER A 109 23.08 -0.48 -4.78
CA SER A 109 23.96 0.67 -5.03
C SER A 109 24.67 1.21 -3.78
N THR A 110 24.10 1.00 -2.59
CA THR A 110 24.72 1.42 -1.32
C THR A 110 25.80 0.45 -0.81
N GLY A 111 25.98 -0.72 -1.44
CA GLY A 111 26.88 -1.76 -0.93
C GLY A 111 26.41 -2.39 0.38
N LEU A 112 25.14 -2.19 0.76
CA LEU A 112 24.55 -2.71 1.99
C LEU A 112 24.30 -4.23 1.97
N SER A 113 24.37 -4.82 0.78
CA SER A 113 24.31 -6.27 0.56
C SER A 113 25.36 -7.05 1.36
N ASP A 114 26.50 -6.45 1.67
CA ASP A 114 27.57 -7.11 2.43
C ASP A 114 27.32 -7.11 3.94
N LEU A 115 26.49 -6.18 4.44
CA LEU A 115 26.26 -5.94 5.86
C LEU A 115 25.16 -6.83 6.44
N LYS A 116 24.09 -7.08 5.67
CA LYS A 116 22.97 -7.96 6.06
C LYS A 116 22.49 -8.79 4.87
N LYS A 117 23.06 -9.99 4.72
CA LYS A 117 22.74 -10.92 3.62
C LYS A 117 21.30 -11.47 3.65
N ASN A 118 20.61 -11.39 4.80
CA ASN A 118 19.32 -12.06 5.00
C ASN A 118 18.11 -11.12 5.07
N TRP A 119 18.30 -9.79 5.13
CA TRP A 119 17.20 -8.83 5.26
C TRP A 119 17.41 -7.61 4.37
N GLY A 120 16.69 -7.60 3.26
CA GLY A 120 16.75 -6.53 2.26
C GLY A 120 15.74 -5.42 2.53
N PHE A 121 15.90 -4.30 1.84
CA PHE A 121 14.96 -3.17 1.94
C PHE A 121 13.53 -3.54 1.52
N LYS A 122 13.36 -4.50 0.61
CA LYS A 122 12.02 -4.99 0.22
C LYS A 122 11.29 -5.74 1.32
N ASP A 123 11.99 -6.31 2.30
CA ASP A 123 11.34 -6.99 3.42
C ASP A 123 10.54 -6.01 4.29
N CYS A 124 10.93 -4.73 4.31
CA CYS A 124 10.21 -3.64 4.98
C CYS A 124 8.81 -3.40 4.35
N LEU A 125 8.67 -3.70 3.05
CA LEU A 125 7.43 -3.52 2.29
C LEU A 125 6.54 -4.77 2.28
N ARG A 126 6.94 -5.83 3.02
CA ARG A 126 6.29 -7.14 2.97
C ARG A 126 4.81 -7.09 3.33
N GLU A 127 4.42 -6.39 4.40
CA GLU A 127 3.01 -6.32 4.83
C GLU A 127 2.13 -5.66 3.76
N SER A 128 2.51 -4.47 3.29
CA SER A 128 1.77 -3.76 2.23
C SER A 128 1.72 -4.57 0.93
N ARG A 129 2.81 -5.23 0.52
CA ARG A 129 2.84 -6.10 -0.67
C ARG A 129 1.89 -7.29 -0.54
N GLN A 130 1.90 -7.98 0.60
CA GLN A 130 1.01 -9.11 0.81
C GLN A 130 -0.46 -8.69 0.81
N LEU A 131 -0.78 -7.52 1.38
CA LEU A 131 -2.14 -6.95 1.36
C LEU A 131 -2.59 -6.67 -0.08
N ILE A 132 -1.74 -5.99 -0.86
CA ILE A 132 -2.02 -5.67 -2.26
C ILE A 132 -2.11 -6.92 -3.15
N ASN A 133 -1.44 -8.02 -2.79
CA ASN A 133 -1.60 -9.30 -3.48
C ASN A 133 -2.90 -10.02 -3.08
N LEU A 134 -3.39 -9.83 -1.85
CA LEU A 134 -4.60 -10.49 -1.35
C LEU A 134 -5.87 -9.90 -1.97
N LEU A 135 -6.01 -8.57 -1.97
CA LEU A 135 -7.23 -7.88 -2.38
C LEU A 135 -7.69 -8.21 -3.82
N PRO A 136 -6.82 -8.22 -4.85
CA PRO A 136 -7.17 -8.60 -6.22
C PRO A 136 -6.96 -10.10 -6.49
N SER A 137 -6.62 -10.92 -5.48
CA SER A 137 -6.37 -12.36 -5.67
C SER A 137 -7.60 -13.05 -6.24
N ASN A 138 -7.41 -14.06 -7.09
CA ASN A 138 -8.52 -14.88 -7.60
C ASN A 138 -9.10 -15.82 -6.53
N GLN A 139 -8.34 -16.13 -5.48
CA GLN A 139 -8.72 -17.03 -4.39
C GLN A 139 -8.34 -16.44 -3.03
N PRO A 140 -8.94 -15.31 -2.62
CA PRO A 140 -8.66 -14.63 -1.36
C PRO A 140 -8.96 -15.51 -0.13
N GLU A 141 -9.89 -16.47 -0.23
CA GLU A 141 -10.22 -17.45 0.80
C GLU A 141 -9.03 -18.33 1.22
N ASN A 142 -8.00 -18.48 0.38
CA ASN A 142 -6.78 -19.18 0.71
C ASN A 142 -6.00 -18.51 1.86
N PHE A 143 -6.29 -17.24 2.15
CA PHE A 143 -5.78 -16.55 3.35
C PHE A 143 -6.17 -17.28 4.65
N MET A 144 -7.29 -18.01 4.65
CA MET A 144 -7.73 -18.80 5.82
C MET A 144 -6.97 -20.11 6.00
N ASN A 145 -6.29 -20.58 4.96
CA ASN A 145 -5.49 -21.79 5.06
C ASN A 145 -4.17 -21.45 5.76
N PRO A 146 -3.86 -22.06 6.93
CA PRO A 146 -2.68 -21.71 7.71
C PRO A 146 -1.36 -21.91 6.94
N VAL A 147 -1.27 -22.94 6.09
CA VAL A 147 -0.08 -23.24 5.29
C VAL A 147 0.13 -22.18 4.21
N ILE A 148 -0.95 -21.81 3.51
CA ILE A 148 -0.89 -20.79 2.46
C ILE A 148 -0.63 -19.42 3.07
N ARG A 149 -1.27 -19.10 4.20
CA ARG A 149 -1.05 -17.85 4.93
C ARG A 149 0.40 -17.72 5.37
N GLN A 150 0.96 -18.73 6.03
CA GLN A 150 2.35 -18.67 6.50
C GLN A 150 3.32 -18.39 5.34
N LYS A 151 3.07 -18.98 4.17
CA LYS A 151 3.92 -18.82 2.98
C LYS A 151 3.74 -17.46 2.28
N ASN A 152 2.49 -17.05 2.03
CA ASN A 152 2.18 -15.94 1.13
C ASN A 152 1.66 -14.67 1.82
N TYR A 153 1.13 -14.80 3.04
CA TYR A 153 0.42 -13.74 3.76
C TYR A 153 0.83 -13.66 5.25
N GLY A 154 2.03 -14.12 5.58
CA GLY A 154 2.49 -14.28 6.96
C GLY A 154 2.65 -12.96 7.74
N ALA A 155 2.77 -11.83 7.05
CA ALA A 155 2.85 -10.50 7.67
C ALA A 155 1.47 -9.88 7.93
N LEU A 156 0.38 -10.46 7.40
CA LEU A 156 -0.97 -9.90 7.54
C LEU A 156 -1.69 -10.42 8.77
N ASP A 157 -2.24 -9.49 9.56
CA ASP A 157 -3.11 -9.80 10.70
C ASP A 157 -4.58 -10.03 10.28
N TYR A 158 -5.26 -10.97 10.95
CA TYR A 158 -6.66 -11.31 10.65
C TYR A 158 -7.61 -10.12 10.87
N LYS A 159 -7.46 -9.36 11.96
CA LYS A 159 -8.36 -8.26 12.30
C LYS A 159 -8.17 -7.08 11.35
N LYS A 160 -6.92 -6.79 10.98
CA LYS A 160 -6.60 -5.78 9.96
C LYS A 160 -7.26 -6.15 8.62
N VAL A 161 -7.05 -7.39 8.15
CA VAL A 161 -7.62 -7.86 6.88
C VAL A 161 -9.15 -7.84 6.91
N ALA A 162 -9.78 -8.27 8.01
CA ALA A 162 -11.24 -8.19 8.18
C ALA A 162 -11.77 -6.77 7.98
N SER A 163 -11.17 -5.80 8.69
CA SER A 163 -11.56 -4.39 8.63
C SER A 163 -11.39 -3.79 7.24
N ILE A 164 -10.30 -4.15 6.53
CA ILE A 164 -10.02 -3.67 5.18
C ILE A 164 -11.00 -4.30 4.17
N CYS A 165 -11.26 -5.60 4.27
CA CYS A 165 -12.16 -6.31 3.36
C CYS A 165 -13.61 -5.78 3.47
N GLU A 166 -14.08 -5.37 4.64
CA GLU A 166 -15.42 -4.76 4.79
C GLU A 166 -15.57 -3.46 3.99
N LYS A 167 -14.51 -2.65 3.90
CA LYS A 167 -14.47 -1.40 3.13
C LYS A 167 -14.30 -1.62 1.63
N PHE A 168 -13.78 -2.77 1.22
CA PHE A 168 -13.50 -3.07 -0.18
C PHE A 168 -14.78 -3.39 -0.96
N ARG A 169 -15.12 -2.55 -1.94
CA ARG A 169 -16.32 -2.68 -2.80
C ARG A 169 -16.00 -2.34 -4.25
N ASP A 170 -16.20 -3.28 -5.15
CA ASP A 170 -15.89 -3.11 -6.58
C ASP A 170 -17.08 -2.57 -7.41
N SER A 171 -18.29 -2.52 -6.85
CA SER A 171 -19.47 -2.00 -7.57
C SER A 171 -20.11 -0.83 -6.82
N PRO A 172 -20.54 0.24 -7.52
CA PRO A 172 -21.51 1.18 -6.94
C PRO A 172 -22.76 0.38 -6.56
N ASP A 173 -23.35 0.68 -5.39
CA ASP A 173 -24.55 0.01 -4.91
C ASP A 173 -25.58 -0.01 -6.06
N ARG A 174 -25.98 -1.21 -6.51
CA ARG A 174 -26.85 -1.41 -7.67
C ARG A 174 -28.22 -0.79 -7.39
N LEU A 175 -28.36 0.47 -7.77
CA LEU A 175 -29.61 1.22 -7.76
C LEU A 175 -30.42 1.06 -9.06
N PHE A 176 -29.95 0.26 -10.02
CA PHE A 176 -30.75 -0.09 -11.20
C PHE A 176 -30.65 -1.59 -11.50
N GLY A 177 -31.83 -2.22 -11.51
CA GLY A 177 -32.02 -3.61 -11.88
C GLY A 177 -31.74 -3.87 -13.36
N SER A 178 -31.39 -5.12 -13.64
CA SER A 178 -31.49 -5.78 -14.95
C SER A 178 -30.88 -5.04 -16.15
N LEU A 179 -29.61 -5.33 -16.45
CA LEU A 179 -29.19 -5.88 -17.76
C LEU A 179 -27.68 -6.12 -17.76
N SER A 180 -27.26 -7.10 -18.55
CA SER A 180 -25.89 -7.48 -18.91
C SER A 180 -25.17 -8.50 -18.03
N ASN A 181 -25.07 -9.68 -18.63
CA ASN A 181 -24.35 -10.89 -18.27
C ASN A 181 -22.81 -10.72 -18.33
N TRP A 182 -22.29 -9.54 -17.99
CA TRP A 182 -20.86 -9.25 -18.12
C TRP A 182 -20.11 -9.81 -16.91
N ASN A 183 -19.30 -10.85 -17.16
CA ASN A 183 -18.19 -11.34 -16.34
C ASN A 183 -18.51 -12.38 -15.25
N ALA A 184 -18.73 -13.64 -15.65
CA ALA A 184 -18.65 -14.81 -14.77
C ALA A 184 -17.37 -14.83 -13.90
N LYS A 185 -16.23 -14.31 -14.41
CA LYS A 185 -14.97 -14.17 -13.68
C LYS A 185 -15.03 -13.15 -12.52
N THR A 186 -15.73 -12.02 -12.72
CA THR A 186 -15.94 -11.03 -11.62
C THR A 186 -16.92 -11.56 -10.57
N ASN A 187 -17.92 -12.34 -10.98
CA ASN A 187 -18.85 -13.00 -10.06
C ASN A 187 -18.16 -14.05 -9.19
N ALA A 188 -17.23 -14.85 -9.75
CA ALA A 188 -16.46 -15.84 -9.00
C ALA A 188 -15.54 -15.20 -7.96
N TRP A 189 -14.77 -14.18 -8.37
CA TRP A 189 -13.92 -13.40 -7.47
C TRP A 189 -14.73 -12.76 -6.32
N LYS A 190 -15.86 -12.14 -6.66
CA LYS A 190 -16.73 -11.50 -5.67
C LYS A 190 -17.27 -12.52 -4.66
N LYS A 191 -17.72 -13.69 -5.13
CA LYS A 191 -18.17 -14.79 -4.27
C LYS A 191 -17.08 -15.27 -3.33
N SER A 192 -15.86 -15.44 -3.82
CA SER A 192 -14.69 -15.78 -3.00
C SER A 192 -14.38 -14.73 -1.94
N MET A 193 -14.40 -13.45 -2.34
CA MET A 193 -14.17 -12.33 -1.42
C MET A 193 -15.26 -12.26 -0.34
N ASP A 194 -16.52 -12.48 -0.70
CA ASP A 194 -17.63 -12.54 0.27
C ASP A 194 -17.49 -13.73 1.24
N MET A 195 -16.99 -14.87 0.75
CA MET A 195 -16.67 -16.02 1.61
C MET A 195 -15.53 -15.70 2.59
N LEU A 196 -14.46 -15.04 2.11
CA LEU A 196 -13.38 -14.58 2.97
C LEU A 196 -13.91 -13.64 4.06
N LYS A 197 -14.71 -12.63 3.70
CA LYS A 197 -15.35 -11.70 4.66
C LYS A 197 -16.17 -12.45 5.70
N LYS A 198 -16.99 -13.41 5.27
CA LYS A 198 -17.81 -14.21 6.19
C LYS A 198 -16.94 -14.97 7.20
N ARG A 199 -15.88 -15.63 6.74
CA ARG A 199 -14.95 -16.37 7.63
C ARG A 199 -14.17 -15.44 8.56
N LEU A 200 -13.80 -14.24 8.10
CA LEU A 200 -13.10 -13.24 8.92
C LEU A 200 -13.96 -12.70 10.07
N LYS A 201 -15.29 -12.69 9.94
CA LYS A 201 -16.20 -12.25 11.01
C LYS A 201 -16.13 -13.13 12.24
N ASP A 202 -15.79 -14.40 12.09
CA ASP A 202 -15.64 -15.34 13.21
C ASP A 202 -14.40 -15.02 14.08
N PHE A 203 -13.51 -14.14 13.62
CA PHE A 203 -12.26 -13.74 14.29
C PHE A 203 -12.28 -12.31 14.84
N ASN A 204 -13.41 -11.59 14.73
CA ASN A 204 -13.54 -10.19 15.11
C ASN A 204 -14.16 -10.01 16.50
#